data_AF-A0A1Y5H793-F1
#
_entry.id   AF-A0A1Y5H793-F1
#
_cell.length_a   1.000
_cell.length_b   1.000
_cell.length_c   1.000
_cell.angle_alpha   90.00
_cell.angle_beta   90.00
_cell.angle_gamma   90.00
#
_symmetry.space_group_name_H-M   'P 1'
#
loop_
_entity.id
_entity.type
_entity.pdbx_description
1 polymer ?
#
loop_
_entity_poly.entity_id
_entity_poly.type
_entity_poly.pdbx_seq_one_letter_code
_entity_poly.pdbx_strand_id
1 'polypeptide(L)'
;MNKLKLSFLLSLSWMLSACVSEPTYELEETFSLPYANTAIVNSADPIKITLNDVNDSRCPSDVVCVWAGAVTTDLTLVYGDQELPVQLSLGLENNTSTASIGGSDQYTVELLNVTPYPVAATPTENEDYNAELVVHFDGQACTAQYAPQCGLKQITCVTTPCQPIYQTYSNSCKLELDNAELAFEGECGDIEGQSVPVKNDEPMACIEIYAPVCGIVSTDIKTYSNSCYAEVAGALIISDEHCTD
;
A
#
# COMPACT_ATOMS: atom_id res chain seq x y z
N MET A 1 39.65 60.60 -23.02
CA MET A 1 39.06 59.25 -22.94
C MET A 1 38.12 59.23 -21.76
N ASN A 2 36.80 59.21 -22.01
CA ASN A 2 35.79 58.39 -21.32
C ASN A 2 34.40 58.81 -21.82
N LYS A 3 33.73 57.86 -22.47
CA LYS A 3 32.34 57.94 -22.90
C LYS A 3 31.47 57.49 -21.75
N LEU A 4 30.27 58.06 -21.58
CA LEU A 4 29.15 57.25 -21.11
C LEU A 4 27.83 57.81 -21.65
N LYS A 5 27.17 56.97 -22.47
CA LYS A 5 25.85 57.19 -23.05
C LYS A 5 24.80 56.85 -22.00
N LEU A 6 23.82 57.73 -21.83
CA LEU A 6 22.62 57.50 -21.02
C LEU A 6 21.55 56.94 -21.97
N SER A 7 21.21 55.66 -21.81
CA SER A 7 20.19 54.97 -22.60
C SER A 7 18.99 54.60 -21.71
N PHE A 8 17.83 54.95 -22.25
CA PHE A 8 16.46 54.87 -21.74
C PHE A 8 16.07 53.44 -21.33
N LEU A 9 15.57 53.25 -20.11
CA LEU A 9 15.04 51.99 -19.58
C LEU A 9 13.63 51.74 -20.11
N LEU A 10 13.43 50.62 -20.82
CA LEU A 10 12.11 50.07 -21.17
C LEU A 10 11.73 49.05 -20.08
N SER A 11 10.68 49.34 -19.31
CA SER A 11 10.16 48.45 -18.27
C SER A 11 9.34 47.32 -18.90
N LEU A 12 9.89 46.10 -18.92
CA LEU A 12 9.18 44.88 -19.26
C LEU A 12 8.50 44.36 -17.97
N SER A 13 7.20 44.57 -17.86
CA SER A 13 6.38 44.03 -16.77
C SER A 13 6.20 42.53 -16.98
N TRP A 14 7.01 41.73 -16.27
CA TRP A 14 6.80 40.29 -16.11
C TRP A 14 5.62 40.08 -15.15
N MET A 15 4.48 39.64 -15.69
CA MET A 15 3.45 39.01 -14.87
C MET A 15 3.99 37.66 -14.40
N LEU A 16 4.31 37.58 -13.11
CA LEU A 16 4.59 36.33 -12.43
C LEU A 16 3.29 35.53 -12.33
N SER A 17 3.19 34.47 -13.14
CA SER A 17 2.18 33.43 -12.99
C SER A 17 2.46 32.72 -11.66
N ALA A 18 1.65 32.99 -10.64
CA ALA A 18 1.70 32.25 -9.39
C ALA A 18 1.18 30.84 -9.67
N CYS A 19 2.09 29.87 -9.77
CA CYS A 19 1.76 28.46 -9.70
C CYS A 19 1.33 28.18 -8.26
N VAL A 20 0.03 28.01 -8.01
CA VAL A 20 -0.45 27.50 -6.72
C VAL A 20 -0.06 26.03 -6.67
N SER A 21 0.87 25.69 -5.79
CA SER A 21 1.21 24.29 -5.52
C SER A 21 0.04 23.61 -4.81
N GLU A 22 -0.45 22.50 -5.36
CA GLU A 22 -1.41 21.63 -4.69
C GLU A 22 -0.81 21.12 -3.37
N PRO A 23 -1.51 21.22 -2.22
CA PRO A 23 -1.00 20.72 -0.95
C PRO A 23 -0.87 19.19 -0.98
N THR A 24 0.20 18.68 -0.35
CA THR A 24 0.50 17.26 -0.23
C THR A 24 0.35 16.78 1.21
N TYR A 25 -0.25 15.61 1.40
CA TYR A 25 -0.52 14.96 2.69
C TYR A 25 -0.03 13.50 2.69
N GLU A 26 0.11 12.91 3.87
CA GLU A 26 0.46 11.48 4.02
C GLU A 26 -0.79 10.60 4.24
N LEU A 27 -0.65 9.29 4.04
CA LEU A 27 -1.68 8.32 4.43
C LEU A 27 -1.97 8.39 5.93
N GLU A 28 -3.21 8.11 6.33
CA GLU A 28 -3.70 8.20 7.71
C GLU A 28 -3.66 9.63 8.32
N GLU A 29 -3.21 10.63 7.57
CA GLU A 29 -3.26 12.03 7.98
C GLU A 29 -4.64 12.62 7.67
N THR A 30 -5.30 13.22 8.66
CA THR A 30 -6.50 14.02 8.45
C THR A 30 -6.14 15.38 7.87
N PHE A 31 -6.83 15.79 6.81
CA PHE A 31 -6.62 17.08 6.17
C PHE A 31 -7.93 17.78 5.80
N SER A 32 -7.83 19.10 5.60
CA SER A 32 -8.95 19.95 5.17
C SER A 32 -8.77 20.36 3.71
N LEU A 33 -9.74 20.00 2.87
CA LEU A 33 -9.77 20.29 1.44
C LEU A 33 -10.80 21.40 1.14
N PRO A 34 -10.37 22.61 0.77
CA PRO A 34 -11.29 23.67 0.35
C PRO A 34 -12.01 23.34 -0.97
N TYR A 35 -13.19 23.91 -1.16
CA TYR A 35 -13.93 23.81 -2.42
C TYR A 35 -13.09 24.24 -3.63
N ALA A 36 -13.28 23.54 -4.76
CA ALA A 36 -12.59 23.74 -6.04
C ALA A 36 -11.05 23.59 -5.98
N ASN A 37 -10.52 23.05 -4.89
CA ASN A 37 -9.09 22.72 -4.75
C ASN A 37 -8.85 21.22 -4.89
N THR A 38 -7.59 20.88 -5.13
CA THR A 38 -7.09 19.51 -5.20
C THR A 38 -6.07 19.27 -4.11
N ALA A 39 -6.21 18.18 -3.36
CA ALA A 39 -5.20 17.63 -2.47
C ALA A 39 -4.46 16.47 -3.15
N ILE A 40 -3.17 16.32 -2.87
CA ILE A 40 -2.38 15.15 -3.24
C ILE A 40 -2.08 14.35 -1.98
N VAL A 41 -2.34 13.05 -1.97
CA VAL A 41 -1.94 12.15 -0.89
C VAL A 41 -0.82 11.24 -1.40
N ASN A 42 0.29 11.21 -0.65
CA ASN A 42 1.45 10.40 -0.96
C ASN A 42 1.12 8.91 -0.80
N SER A 43 1.27 8.16 -1.88
CA SER A 43 1.11 6.71 -1.91
C SER A 43 2.03 6.12 -3.00
N ALA A 44 1.92 4.82 -3.33
CA ALA A 44 2.72 4.21 -4.39
C ALA A 44 2.62 5.00 -5.72
N ASP A 45 1.40 5.34 -6.12
CA ASP A 45 1.10 6.40 -7.09
C ASP A 45 0.29 7.50 -6.39
N PRO A 46 0.61 8.80 -6.56
CA PRO A 46 -0.09 9.86 -5.82
C PRO A 46 -1.60 9.87 -6.08
N ILE A 47 -2.39 9.87 -4.99
CA ILE A 47 -3.85 9.99 -5.08
C ILE A 47 -4.20 11.47 -5.12
N LYS A 48 -4.91 11.91 -6.16
CA LYS A 48 -5.44 13.28 -6.22
C LYS A 48 -6.91 13.29 -5.85
N ILE A 49 -7.30 14.23 -5.01
CA ILE A 49 -8.67 14.38 -4.52
C ILE A 49 -9.11 15.81 -4.76
N THR A 50 -10.14 16.00 -5.58
CA THR A 50 -10.72 17.32 -5.90
C THR A 50 -12.12 17.41 -5.32
N LEU A 51 -12.42 18.49 -4.59
CA LEU A 51 -13.77 18.79 -4.12
C LEU A 51 -14.50 19.64 -5.16
N ASN A 52 -15.46 19.03 -5.86
CA ASN A 52 -16.17 19.66 -6.98
C ASN A 52 -17.45 20.36 -6.57
N ASP A 53 -18.19 19.82 -5.59
CA ASP A 53 -19.46 20.37 -5.14
C ASP A 53 -19.78 19.98 -3.69
N VAL A 54 -20.58 20.81 -3.02
CA VAL A 54 -21.10 20.57 -1.67
C VAL A 54 -22.59 20.90 -1.66
N ASN A 55 -23.42 19.87 -1.46
CA ASN A 55 -24.85 20.04 -1.24
C ASN A 55 -25.15 19.89 0.25
N ASP A 56 -25.34 21.03 0.94
CA ASP A 56 -25.60 21.06 2.36
C ASP A 56 -27.07 21.32 2.67
N SER A 57 -27.73 20.31 3.19
CA SER A 57 -29.11 20.38 3.71
C SER A 57 -29.17 20.06 5.19
N ARG A 58 -28.04 20.15 5.92
CA ARG A 58 -28.00 19.94 7.37
C ARG A 58 -28.90 20.94 8.08
N CYS A 59 -29.47 20.52 9.21
CA CYS A 59 -30.29 21.41 10.02
C CYS A 59 -29.45 22.57 10.55
N PRO A 60 -29.74 23.85 10.24
CA PRO A 60 -28.92 24.94 10.73
C PRO A 60 -28.87 24.98 12.26
N SER A 61 -27.72 25.35 12.81
CA SER A 61 -27.47 25.25 14.27
C SER A 61 -28.29 26.24 15.12
N ASP A 62 -28.88 27.25 14.50
CA ASP A 62 -29.70 28.30 15.12
C ASP A 62 -31.22 28.10 14.95
N VAL A 63 -31.64 26.94 14.41
CA VAL A 63 -33.06 26.60 14.23
C VAL A 63 -33.38 25.19 14.70
N VAL A 64 -34.67 24.89 14.86
CA VAL A 64 -35.16 23.55 15.21
C VAL A 64 -35.80 22.91 13.99
N CYS A 65 -35.18 21.84 13.47
CA CYS A 65 -35.72 21.10 12.34
C CYS A 65 -36.58 19.91 12.77
N VAL A 66 -37.52 19.53 11.91
CA VAL A 66 -38.34 18.32 12.08
C VAL A 66 -37.58 17.05 11.66
N TRP A 67 -36.60 17.18 10.77
CA TRP A 67 -35.79 16.08 10.24
C TRP A 67 -34.30 16.40 10.37
N ALA A 68 -33.48 15.39 10.66
CA ALA A 68 -32.03 15.51 10.59
C ALA A 68 -31.64 15.62 9.12
N GLY A 69 -31.14 16.79 8.73
CA GLY A 69 -30.61 17.02 7.39
C GLY A 69 -29.28 16.30 7.16
N ALA A 70 -28.78 16.37 5.94
CA ALA A 70 -27.51 15.75 5.55
C ALA A 70 -26.66 16.71 4.71
N VAL A 71 -25.37 16.43 4.63
CA VAL A 71 -24.46 17.09 3.69
C VAL A 71 -23.85 16.03 2.78
N THR A 72 -23.72 16.40 1.51
CA THR A 72 -23.19 15.53 0.47
C THR A 72 -22.10 16.28 -0.29
N THR A 73 -20.96 15.63 -0.53
CA THR A 73 -19.84 16.18 -1.29
C THR A 73 -19.61 15.38 -2.55
N ASP A 74 -19.43 16.06 -3.67
CA ASP A 74 -19.00 15.44 -4.93
C ASP A 74 -17.50 15.59 -5.07
N LEU A 75 -16.79 14.46 -5.06
CA LEU A 75 -15.34 14.39 -5.16
C LEU A 75 -14.92 13.73 -6.47
N THR A 76 -13.78 14.14 -7.01
CA THR A 76 -13.07 13.37 -8.05
C THR A 76 -11.81 12.79 -7.43
N LEU A 77 -11.71 11.46 -7.47
CA LEU A 77 -10.51 10.72 -7.05
C LEU A 77 -9.72 10.31 -8.29
N VAL A 78 -8.40 10.54 -8.29
CA VAL A 78 -7.51 10.12 -9.37
C VAL A 78 -6.37 9.29 -8.80
N TYR A 79 -6.10 8.13 -9.39
CA TYR A 79 -4.99 7.23 -9.06
C TYR A 79 -4.42 6.62 -10.34
N GLY A 80 -3.17 6.96 -10.69
CA GLY A 80 -2.60 6.61 -11.99
C GLY A 80 -3.46 7.15 -13.16
N ASP A 81 -3.93 6.25 -14.02
CA ASP A 81 -4.83 6.57 -15.14
C ASP A 81 -6.34 6.47 -14.79
N GLN A 82 -6.66 6.06 -13.56
CA GLN A 82 -8.04 5.93 -13.10
C GLN A 82 -8.55 7.29 -12.59
N GLU A 83 -9.68 7.73 -13.12
CA GLU A 83 -10.44 8.89 -12.63
C GLU A 83 -11.84 8.42 -12.21
N LEU A 84 -12.17 8.63 -10.94
CA LEU A 84 -13.39 8.11 -10.32
C LEU A 84 -14.15 9.27 -9.63
N PRO A 85 -15.28 9.74 -10.19
CA PRO A 85 -16.17 10.62 -9.47
C PRO A 85 -16.92 9.83 -8.38
N VAL A 86 -16.91 10.32 -7.16
CA VAL A 86 -17.56 9.70 -5.99
C VAL A 86 -18.40 10.74 -5.24
N GLN A 87 -19.45 10.26 -4.58
CA GLN A 87 -20.30 11.09 -3.75
C GLN A 87 -20.25 10.56 -2.31
N LEU A 88 -19.76 11.39 -1.39
CA LEU A 88 -19.69 11.07 0.04
C LEU A 88 -20.73 11.87 0.82
N SER A 89 -21.32 11.27 1.85
CA SER A 89 -22.38 11.91 2.63
C SER A 89 -22.20 11.74 4.14
N LEU A 90 -22.68 12.73 4.89
CA LEU A 90 -22.78 12.74 6.34
C LEU A 90 -24.23 13.04 6.78
N GLY A 91 -24.78 12.24 7.69
CA GLY A 91 -26.10 12.48 8.31
C GLY A 91 -27.27 11.73 7.68
N LEU A 92 -27.03 10.83 6.71
CA LEU A 92 -28.06 9.93 6.16
C LEU A 92 -28.15 8.62 6.97
N GLU A 93 -29.31 7.96 6.96
CA GLU A 93 -29.51 6.66 7.62
C GLU A 93 -28.55 5.56 7.10
N ASN A 94 -28.09 5.71 5.85
CA ASN A 94 -27.06 4.88 5.22
C ASN A 94 -25.88 5.78 4.81
N ASN A 95 -25.13 6.25 5.81
CA ASN A 95 -24.02 7.16 5.61
C ASN A 95 -23.01 6.59 4.60
N THR A 96 -22.88 7.20 3.42
CA THR A 96 -21.83 6.83 2.46
C THR A 96 -20.62 7.72 2.69
N SER A 97 -19.97 7.61 3.86
CA SER A 97 -18.83 8.45 4.21
C SER A 97 -17.52 7.98 3.57
N THR A 98 -17.50 6.82 2.92
CA THR A 98 -16.27 6.22 2.38
C THR A 98 -16.38 5.89 0.89
N ALA A 99 -15.28 6.03 0.16
CA ALA A 99 -15.13 5.52 -1.20
C ALA A 99 -13.75 4.89 -1.39
N SER A 100 -13.68 3.80 -2.17
CA SER A 100 -12.42 3.09 -2.43
C SER A 100 -11.83 3.45 -3.79
N ILE A 101 -10.50 3.52 -3.85
CA ILE A 101 -9.71 3.71 -5.08
C ILE A 101 -8.42 2.89 -4.98
N GLY A 102 -7.77 2.60 -6.11
CA GLY A 102 -6.48 1.92 -6.14
C GLY A 102 -6.39 0.87 -7.23
N GLY A 103 -5.34 0.06 -7.16
CA GLY A 103 -5.05 -1.04 -8.08
C GLY A 103 -4.79 -2.34 -7.32
N SER A 104 -3.55 -2.82 -7.38
CA SER A 104 -3.05 -3.88 -6.49
C SER A 104 -3.06 -3.44 -5.02
N ASP A 105 -2.74 -2.17 -4.81
CA ASP A 105 -2.80 -1.45 -3.56
C ASP A 105 -4.17 -0.77 -3.47
N GLN A 106 -4.95 -1.07 -2.42
CA GLN A 106 -6.31 -0.55 -2.20
C GLN A 106 -6.29 0.55 -1.15
N TYR A 107 -7.07 1.60 -1.36
CA TYR A 107 -7.20 2.74 -0.47
C TYR A 107 -8.67 3.08 -0.24
N THR A 108 -9.00 3.54 0.96
CA THR A 108 -10.31 4.07 1.31
C THR A 108 -10.21 5.53 1.69
N VAL A 109 -10.92 6.39 0.96
CA VAL A 109 -11.08 7.81 1.27
C VAL A 109 -12.31 7.95 2.16
N GLU A 110 -12.15 8.53 3.35
CA GLU A 110 -13.23 8.78 4.30
C GLU A 110 -13.48 10.29 4.48
N LEU A 111 -14.75 10.69 4.36
CA LEU A 111 -15.27 12.00 4.72
C LEU A 111 -15.59 12.03 6.21
N LEU A 112 -14.80 12.79 6.96
CA LEU A 112 -14.95 12.95 8.40
C LEU A 112 -15.90 14.08 8.75
N ASN A 113 -15.81 15.20 8.03
CA ASN A 113 -16.60 16.40 8.32
C ASN A 113 -16.72 17.33 7.10
N VAL A 114 -17.68 18.26 7.16
CA VAL A 114 -17.80 19.36 6.20
C VAL A 114 -18.00 20.66 6.98
N THR A 115 -17.17 21.66 6.74
CA THR A 115 -17.19 22.94 7.48
C THR A 115 -17.30 24.13 6.51
N PRO A 116 -17.94 25.24 6.89
CA PRO A 116 -18.63 25.47 8.16
C PRO A 116 -19.94 24.68 8.28
N TYR A 117 -20.49 24.60 9.49
CA TYR A 117 -21.83 24.07 9.71
C TYR A 117 -22.86 25.18 9.44
N PRO A 118 -24.01 24.90 8.79
CA PRO A 118 -24.92 25.95 8.36
C PRO A 118 -25.58 26.70 9.53
N VAL A 119 -25.83 27.99 9.30
CA VAL A 119 -26.61 28.89 10.16
C VAL A 119 -27.62 29.64 9.30
N ALA A 120 -28.87 29.73 9.75
CA ALA A 120 -29.96 30.31 8.95
C ALA A 120 -29.76 31.81 8.70
N ALA A 121 -29.06 32.50 9.60
CA ALA A 121 -28.78 33.93 9.47
C ALA A 121 -27.87 34.27 8.28
N THR A 122 -27.01 33.35 7.85
CA THR A 122 -26.03 33.57 6.76
C THR A 122 -25.91 32.33 5.89
N PRO A 123 -26.56 32.31 4.70
CA PRO A 123 -26.35 31.26 3.72
C PRO A 123 -24.85 31.11 3.40
N THR A 124 -24.37 29.87 3.43
CA THR A 124 -22.98 29.53 3.09
C THR A 124 -22.92 29.20 1.60
N GLU A 125 -22.03 29.85 0.87
CA GLU A 125 -21.79 29.56 -0.54
C GLU A 125 -20.75 28.43 -0.68
N ASN A 126 -20.70 27.81 -1.85
CA ASN A 126 -19.82 26.66 -2.06
C ASN A 126 -18.34 26.98 -1.81
N GLU A 127 -17.89 28.17 -2.16
CA GLU A 127 -16.51 28.62 -2.02
C GLU A 127 -16.04 28.72 -0.56
N ASP A 128 -16.97 28.74 0.39
CA ASP A 128 -16.67 28.80 1.82
C ASP A 128 -16.51 27.41 2.46
N TYR A 129 -16.91 26.34 1.75
CA TYR A 129 -16.85 24.99 2.31
C TYR A 129 -15.44 24.36 2.24
N ASN A 130 -15.20 23.51 3.22
CA ASN A 130 -14.06 22.63 3.33
C ASN A 130 -14.54 21.22 3.72
N ALA A 131 -14.05 20.20 3.03
CA ALA A 131 -14.23 18.81 3.41
C ALA A 131 -13.03 18.34 4.24
N GLU A 132 -13.28 17.77 5.42
CA GLU A 132 -12.27 17.11 6.23
C GLU A 132 -12.22 15.63 5.87
N LEU A 133 -11.07 15.18 5.40
CA LEU A 133 -10.87 13.87 4.78
C LEU A 133 -9.68 13.15 5.42
N VAL A 134 -9.68 11.83 5.35
CA VAL A 134 -8.52 10.97 5.59
C VAL A 134 -8.48 9.88 4.52
N VAL A 135 -7.28 9.45 4.14
CA VAL A 135 -7.10 8.33 3.22
C VAL A 135 -6.43 7.19 3.95
N HIS A 136 -7.15 6.08 4.04
CA HIS A 136 -6.70 4.83 4.63
C HIS A 136 -6.06 3.94 3.59
N PHE A 137 -5.03 3.20 3.99
CA PHE A 137 -4.54 2.08 3.18
C PHE A 137 -5.22 0.77 3.58
N ASP A 138 -5.97 0.18 2.65
CA ASP A 138 -6.68 -1.09 2.86
C ASP A 138 -5.81 -2.32 2.55
N GLY A 139 -4.66 -2.12 1.91
CA GLY A 139 -3.66 -3.17 1.73
C GLY A 139 -2.82 -3.40 3.00
N GLN A 140 -2.18 -4.57 3.09
CA GLN A 140 -1.09 -4.75 4.05
C GLN A 140 0.13 -3.95 3.56
N ALA A 141 0.33 -2.75 4.12
CA ALA A 141 1.48 -1.92 3.77
C ALA A 141 2.72 -2.51 4.43
N CYS A 142 3.52 -3.23 3.66
CA CYS A 142 4.83 -3.65 4.13
C CYS A 142 5.79 -2.47 4.08
N THR A 143 6.39 -2.16 5.22
CA THR A 143 7.50 -1.22 5.29
C THR A 143 8.68 -1.75 4.46
N ALA A 144 9.56 -0.86 4.00
CA ALA A 144 10.78 -1.22 3.28
C ALA A 144 11.89 -1.78 4.20
N GLN A 145 11.54 -2.27 5.39
CA GLN A 145 12.48 -2.93 6.28
C GLN A 145 12.97 -4.22 5.63
N TYR A 146 14.30 -4.44 5.67
CA TYR A 146 14.91 -5.67 5.17
C TYR A 146 15.30 -6.56 6.34
N ALA A 147 14.59 -7.67 6.48
CA ALA A 147 14.79 -8.73 7.46
C ALA A 147 14.37 -10.05 6.78
N PRO A 148 15.22 -10.61 5.91
CA PRO A 148 14.78 -11.58 4.91
C PRO A 148 14.32 -12.89 5.55
N GLN A 149 13.38 -13.54 4.89
CA GLN A 149 12.83 -14.83 5.28
C GLN A 149 12.69 -15.74 4.07
N CYS A 150 13.08 -17.01 4.21
CA CYS A 150 12.87 -18.01 3.19
C CYS A 150 11.49 -18.65 3.42
N GLY A 151 10.59 -18.54 2.45
CA GLY A 151 9.22 -19.03 2.53
C GLY A 151 8.86 -20.03 1.43
N LEU A 152 7.92 -20.91 1.72
CA LEU A 152 7.31 -21.84 0.76
C LEU A 152 6.15 -21.17 0.04
N LYS A 153 6.38 -20.78 -1.20
CA LYS A 153 5.37 -20.18 -2.07
C LYS A 153 4.64 -21.22 -2.90
N GLN A 154 3.31 -21.23 -2.80
CA GLN A 154 2.47 -22.00 -3.70
C GLN A 154 2.54 -21.42 -5.11
N ILE A 155 2.91 -22.24 -6.08
CA ILE A 155 2.97 -21.84 -7.49
C ILE A 155 1.87 -22.50 -8.31
N THR A 156 1.49 -21.84 -9.41
CA THR A 156 0.64 -22.43 -10.43
C THR A 156 1.51 -23.17 -11.43
N CYS A 157 1.34 -24.49 -11.52
CA CYS A 157 2.07 -25.35 -12.44
C CYS A 157 1.11 -26.04 -13.43
N VAL A 158 1.65 -26.50 -14.56
CA VAL A 158 0.85 -27.14 -15.63
C VAL A 158 0.33 -28.52 -15.21
N THR A 159 1.07 -29.24 -14.37
CA THR A 159 0.77 -30.62 -13.96
C THR A 159 0.72 -30.74 -12.45
N THR A 160 -0.41 -31.18 -11.89
CA THR A 160 -0.60 -31.34 -10.43
C THR A 160 -0.08 -32.69 -9.92
N PRO A 161 0.32 -32.79 -8.62
CA PRO A 161 0.32 -31.74 -7.60
C PRO A 161 1.47 -30.74 -7.78
N CYS A 162 1.17 -29.45 -7.62
CA CYS A 162 2.18 -28.39 -7.62
C CYS A 162 2.85 -28.35 -6.24
N GLN A 163 4.14 -28.64 -6.20
CA GLN A 163 4.92 -28.46 -4.99
C GLN A 163 5.26 -26.97 -4.82
N PRO A 164 5.21 -26.42 -3.60
CA PRO A 164 5.67 -25.08 -3.37
C PRO A 164 7.16 -24.95 -3.66
N ILE A 165 7.58 -23.73 -3.99
CA ILE A 165 8.99 -23.38 -4.18
C ILE A 165 9.49 -22.56 -3.00
N TYR A 166 10.78 -22.66 -2.70
CA TYR A 166 11.44 -21.73 -1.79
C TYR A 166 11.59 -20.37 -2.48
N GLN A 167 11.12 -19.32 -1.84
CA GLN A 167 11.28 -17.94 -2.30
C GLN A 167 11.74 -17.05 -1.14
N THR A 168 12.72 -16.19 -1.41
CA THR A 168 13.16 -15.17 -0.47
C THR A 168 12.17 -14.01 -0.44
N TYR A 169 11.71 -13.68 0.76
CA TYR A 169 10.90 -12.51 1.07
C TYR A 169 11.74 -11.47 1.79
N SER A 170 11.61 -10.20 1.42
CA SER A 170 12.41 -9.11 2.01
C SER A 170 12.13 -8.88 3.49
N ASN A 171 10.92 -9.23 3.94
CA ASN A 171 10.49 -9.17 5.33
C ASN A 171 9.26 -10.08 5.56
N SER A 172 8.94 -10.30 6.83
CA SER A 172 7.79 -11.11 7.25
C SER A 172 6.46 -10.60 6.71
N CYS A 173 6.27 -9.28 6.60
CA CYS A 173 5.05 -8.73 6.02
C CYS A 173 4.87 -9.17 4.56
N LYS A 174 5.94 -9.14 3.73
CA LYS A 174 5.86 -9.61 2.34
C LYS A 174 5.62 -11.12 2.25
N LEU A 175 6.12 -11.90 3.20
CA LEU A 175 5.87 -13.33 3.30
C LEU A 175 4.39 -13.63 3.63
N GLU A 176 3.84 -12.95 4.63
CA GLU A 176 2.44 -13.07 5.04
C GLU A 176 1.47 -12.61 3.95
N LEU A 177 1.80 -11.52 3.25
CA LEU A 177 1.01 -10.99 2.13
C LEU A 177 0.88 -11.98 0.97
N ASP A 178 1.94 -12.72 0.68
CA ASP A 178 1.95 -13.79 -0.34
C ASP A 178 1.36 -15.11 0.19
N ASN A 179 0.96 -15.16 1.46
CA ASN A 179 0.47 -16.36 2.16
C ASN A 179 1.44 -17.55 2.03
N ALA A 180 2.74 -17.25 2.09
CA ALA A 180 3.79 -18.27 2.07
C ALA A 180 4.05 -18.80 3.49
N GLU A 181 4.40 -20.08 3.60
CA GLU A 181 4.75 -20.69 4.88
C GLU A 181 6.24 -20.43 5.18
N LEU A 182 6.58 -19.92 6.36
CA LEU A 182 7.97 -19.67 6.74
C LEU A 182 8.74 -21.00 6.81
N ALA A 183 9.81 -21.12 6.02
CA ALA A 183 10.74 -22.23 6.10
C ALA A 183 11.84 -21.94 7.14
N PHE A 184 12.51 -20.79 7.03
CA PHE A 184 13.51 -20.33 8.01
C PHE A 184 13.80 -18.84 7.88
N GLU A 185 14.39 -18.25 8.92
CA GLU A 185 14.86 -16.86 8.91
C GLU A 185 16.15 -16.72 8.07
N GLY A 186 16.21 -15.68 7.24
CA GLY A 186 17.30 -15.46 6.29
C GLY A 186 16.87 -15.61 4.82
N GLU A 187 17.80 -15.38 3.90
CA GLU A 187 17.57 -15.62 2.47
C GLU A 187 17.65 -17.12 2.16
N CYS A 188 16.95 -17.58 1.12
CA CYS A 188 16.98 -18.99 0.73
C CYS A 188 18.35 -19.45 0.20
N GLY A 189 19.19 -18.54 -0.31
CA GLY A 189 20.50 -18.91 -0.87
C GLY A 189 20.38 -19.89 -2.03
N ASP A 190 21.06 -21.04 -1.94
CA ASP A 190 21.18 -22.02 -3.04
C ASP A 190 19.86 -22.74 -3.39
N ILE A 191 18.86 -22.72 -2.51
CA ILE A 191 17.56 -23.35 -2.74
C ILE A 191 16.51 -22.41 -3.33
N GLU A 192 16.84 -21.14 -3.60
CA GLU A 192 15.92 -20.18 -4.21
C GLU A 192 15.31 -20.74 -5.52
N GLY A 193 13.99 -20.74 -5.61
CA GLY A 193 13.23 -21.24 -6.75
C GLY A 193 13.14 -22.77 -6.84
N GLN A 194 13.82 -23.53 -5.98
CA GLN A 194 13.70 -24.98 -5.96
C GLN A 194 12.35 -25.39 -5.35
N SER A 195 11.72 -26.42 -5.89
CA SER A 195 10.52 -27.02 -5.31
C SER A 195 10.88 -27.94 -4.15
N VAL A 196 10.02 -28.02 -3.13
CA VAL A 196 10.15 -29.02 -2.06
C VAL A 196 10.26 -30.42 -2.68
N PRO A 197 11.33 -31.20 -2.46
CA PRO A 197 11.47 -32.50 -3.10
C PRO A 197 10.36 -33.47 -2.68
N VAL A 198 9.86 -34.27 -3.63
CA VAL A 198 9.08 -35.48 -3.28
C VAL A 198 10.07 -36.50 -2.72
N LYS A 199 9.80 -37.01 -1.52
CA LYS A 199 10.59 -38.13 -0.97
C LYS A 199 10.58 -39.30 -1.95
N ASN A 200 11.76 -39.76 -2.34
CA ASN A 200 11.91 -40.96 -3.14
C ASN A 200 11.77 -42.20 -2.24
N ASP A 201 10.81 -43.08 -2.56
CA ASP A 201 10.56 -44.33 -1.83
C ASP A 201 11.48 -45.48 -2.30
N GLU A 202 12.36 -45.24 -3.27
CA GLU A 202 13.31 -46.26 -3.71
C GLU A 202 14.36 -46.58 -2.64
N PRO A 203 14.60 -47.87 -2.36
CA PRO A 203 15.57 -48.26 -1.35
C PRO A 203 17.00 -47.95 -1.83
N MET A 204 17.60 -46.93 -1.23
CA MET A 204 19.00 -46.56 -1.42
C MET A 204 19.82 -46.96 -0.19
N ALA A 205 21.01 -47.52 -0.44
CA ALA A 205 21.96 -47.87 0.61
C ALA A 205 23.01 -46.76 0.75
N CYS A 206 23.14 -46.20 1.94
CA CYS A 206 24.19 -45.25 2.28
C CYS A 206 25.34 -45.93 3.01
N ILE A 207 26.56 -45.45 2.75
CA ILE A 207 27.74 -45.83 3.53
C ILE A 207 27.73 -45.11 4.89
N GLU A 208 28.25 -45.79 5.92
CA GLU A 208 28.35 -45.25 7.28
C GLU A 208 29.59 -44.35 7.45
N ILE A 209 29.61 -43.23 6.73
CA ILE A 209 30.60 -42.16 6.90
C ILE A 209 29.96 -40.99 7.66
N TYR A 210 30.73 -40.38 8.56
CA TYR A 210 30.34 -39.14 9.22
C TYR A 210 30.96 -37.94 8.48
N ALA A 211 30.17 -37.35 7.59
CA ALA A 211 30.50 -36.16 6.79
C ALA A 211 29.24 -35.28 6.71
N PRO A 212 28.85 -34.66 7.83
CA PRO A 212 27.50 -34.19 8.08
C PRO A 212 27.13 -32.95 7.29
N VAL A 213 25.85 -32.85 6.93
CA VAL A 213 25.28 -31.74 6.14
C VAL A 213 24.00 -31.24 6.79
N CYS A 214 23.66 -29.98 6.55
CA CYS A 214 22.41 -29.38 6.98
C CYS A 214 21.44 -29.43 5.82
N GLY A 215 20.33 -30.13 6.00
CA GLY A 215 19.31 -30.28 4.97
C GLY A 215 17.94 -29.83 5.45
N ILE A 216 17.12 -29.39 4.50
CA ILE A 216 15.73 -28.98 4.73
C ILE A 216 14.77 -29.87 3.95
N VAL A 217 13.69 -30.28 4.61
CA VAL A 217 12.52 -30.93 3.99
C VAL A 217 11.30 -30.09 4.32
N SER A 218 10.75 -29.39 3.34
CA SER A 218 9.66 -28.43 3.57
C SER A 218 10.10 -27.32 4.53
N THR A 219 9.72 -27.40 5.81
CA THR A 219 10.12 -26.46 6.88
C THR A 219 11.01 -27.13 7.93
N ASP A 220 11.21 -28.45 7.84
CA ASP A 220 12.01 -29.21 8.79
C ASP A 220 13.50 -29.15 8.42
N ILE A 221 14.26 -28.39 9.20
CA ILE A 221 15.72 -28.33 9.08
C ILE A 221 16.35 -29.38 10.00
N LYS A 222 17.28 -30.17 9.45
CA LYS A 222 17.93 -31.24 10.20
C LYS A 222 19.35 -31.49 9.71
N THR A 223 20.23 -31.81 10.66
CA THR A 223 21.56 -32.34 10.34
C THR A 223 21.47 -33.82 9.97
N TYR A 224 22.01 -34.17 8.80
CA TYR A 224 22.16 -35.53 8.32
C TYR A 224 23.61 -35.99 8.49
N SER A 225 23.82 -37.28 8.78
CA SER A 225 25.16 -37.83 9.01
C SER A 225 26.08 -37.72 7.79
N ASN A 226 25.49 -37.74 6.60
CA ASN A 226 26.14 -37.41 5.33
C ASN A 226 25.10 -37.06 4.25
N SER A 227 25.57 -36.58 3.10
CA SER A 227 24.74 -36.18 1.96
C SER A 227 23.84 -37.31 1.45
N CYS A 228 24.30 -38.56 1.43
CA CYS A 228 23.46 -39.70 1.04
C CYS A 228 22.22 -39.83 1.94
N TYR A 229 22.38 -39.72 3.26
CA TYR A 229 21.23 -39.77 4.17
C TYR A 229 20.28 -38.56 4.01
N ALA A 230 20.80 -37.39 3.61
CA ALA A 230 19.98 -36.23 3.27
C ALA A 230 19.15 -36.48 2.00
N GLU A 231 19.78 -37.01 0.94
CA GLU A 231 19.11 -37.36 -0.32
C GLU A 231 18.01 -38.41 -0.11
N VAL A 232 18.28 -39.46 0.70
CA VAL A 232 17.29 -40.49 1.05
C VAL A 232 16.09 -39.90 1.80
N ALA A 233 16.30 -38.86 2.59
CA ALA A 233 15.23 -38.16 3.28
C ALA A 233 14.45 -37.19 2.35
N GLY A 234 14.94 -36.95 1.13
CA GLY A 234 14.40 -35.92 0.24
C GLY A 234 14.77 -34.51 0.69
N ALA A 235 15.87 -34.34 1.43
CA ALA A 235 16.31 -33.04 1.91
C ALA A 235 17.11 -32.30 0.83
N LEU A 236 16.85 -31.01 0.68
CA LEU A 236 17.76 -30.11 -0.02
C LEU A 236 18.88 -29.72 0.94
N ILE A 237 20.13 -29.82 0.49
CA ILE A 237 21.28 -29.40 1.29
C ILE A 237 21.37 -27.88 1.23
N ILE A 238 21.30 -27.23 2.40
CA ILE A 238 21.42 -25.78 2.57
C ILE A 238 22.79 -25.37 3.13
N SER A 239 23.56 -26.34 3.65
CA SER A 239 24.95 -26.15 4.07
C SER A 239 25.69 -27.49 4.07
N ASP A 240 26.97 -27.46 3.68
CA ASP A 240 27.90 -28.60 3.73
C ASP A 240 28.38 -28.92 5.16
N GLU A 241 27.93 -28.17 6.16
CA GLU A 241 28.21 -28.39 7.58
C GLU A 241 26.95 -28.81 8.35
N HIS A 242 27.06 -29.02 9.66
CA HIS A 242 25.88 -29.28 10.49
C HIS A 242 24.99 -28.03 10.57
N CYS A 243 23.71 -28.23 10.89
CA CYS A 243 22.84 -27.09 11.20
C CYS A 243 23.30 -26.42 12.49
N THR A 244 23.26 -25.09 12.49
CA THR A 244 23.45 -24.25 13.67
C THR A 244 22.10 -23.73 14.14
N ASP A 245 21.91 -23.64 15.46
CA ASP A 245 20.73 -23.02 16.07
C ASP A 245 20.69 -21.50 15.82
#